data_AF-A0A2C9K8E6-F1
#
_entry.id   AF-A0A2C9K8E6-F1
#
_cell.length_a   1.000
_cell.length_b   1.000
_cell.length_c   1.000
_cell.angle_alpha   90.00
_cell.angle_beta   90.00
_cell.angle_gamma   90.00
#
_symmetry.space_group_name_H-M   'P 1'
#
loop_
_entity.id
_entity.type
_entity.pdbx_description
1 polymer ?
#
loop_
_entity_poly.entity_id
_entity_poly.type
_entity_poly.pdbx_seq_one_letter_code
_entity_poly.pdbx_strand_id
1 'polypeptide(L)'
;MWIDRQTRAVFIEFTLYCPNTNHFAFVILLAEFMETGGILPYFSIYPFTVHYPPGALGSYLQVCQIVGTIFLFIGLLYVVFIFGMKKSLAFKDFWFLLDVIALVTGISAAAMMFLRLKFTKSVLSKIKEDRAQFVNMYHVIVWDSAYTLCLAILVAIGCFRLLKLASYSEKTMKVFVILSKAMALLPNFSIFLLLVLLSFVFFGWITFGTTSTYFKNFLSTTETMFTGILGKSSFKDLFRFC
;
A
#
# COMPACT_ATOMS: atom_id res chain seq x y z
N MET A 1 3.70 27.01 30.50
CA MET A 1 3.90 26.95 29.03
C MET A 1 3.03 25.83 28.49
N TRP A 2 2.53 25.95 27.25
CA TRP A 2 1.66 24.93 26.62
C TRP A 2 2.42 23.67 26.19
N ILE A 3 3.72 23.80 25.91
CA ILE A 3 4.64 22.69 25.63
C ILE A 3 5.58 22.58 26.83
N ASP A 4 5.66 21.39 27.41
CA ASP A 4 6.51 21.09 28.55
C ASP A 4 7.36 19.85 28.25
N ARG A 5 8.32 19.53 29.12
CA ARG A 5 9.21 18.36 29.00
C ARG A 5 8.46 17.03 28.94
N GLN A 6 7.23 16.98 29.43
CA GLN A 6 6.36 15.80 29.37
C GLN A 6 5.62 15.65 28.03
N THR A 7 5.63 16.67 27.17
CA THR A 7 5.02 16.60 25.83
C THR A 7 5.83 15.64 24.96
N ARG A 8 5.20 14.54 24.51
CA ARG A 8 5.85 13.51 23.66
C ARG A 8 5.66 13.74 22.17
N ALA A 9 4.50 14.24 21.79
CA ALA A 9 4.15 14.48 20.39
C ALA A 9 3.19 15.65 20.30
N VAL A 10 3.39 16.50 19.30
CA VAL A 10 2.46 17.56 18.91
C VAL A 10 1.99 17.27 17.50
N PHE A 11 0.67 17.17 17.33
CA PHE A 11 0.01 16.98 16.05
C PHE A 11 -0.62 18.30 15.60
N ILE A 12 -0.30 18.71 14.38
CA ILE A 12 -0.96 19.84 13.70
C ILE A 12 -1.63 19.24 12.47
N GLU A 13 -2.96 19.21 12.49
CA GLU A 13 -3.78 18.64 11.42
C GLU A 13 -4.59 19.75 10.76
N PHE A 14 -4.55 19.83 9.43
CA PHE A 14 -5.39 20.74 8.67
C PHE A 14 -5.71 20.18 7.28
N THR A 15 -6.84 20.63 6.74
CA THR A 15 -7.30 20.25 5.39
C THR A 15 -7.20 21.44 4.46
N LEU A 16 -6.53 21.26 3.34
CA LEU A 16 -6.47 22.23 2.25
C LEU A 16 -7.40 21.80 1.11
N TYR A 17 -8.08 22.75 0.49
CA TYR A 17 -8.87 22.52 -0.71
C TYR A 17 -8.23 23.25 -1.89
N CYS A 18 -7.99 22.54 -3.00
CA CYS A 18 -7.48 23.11 -4.24
C CYS A 18 -8.62 23.24 -5.25
N PRO A 19 -9.13 24.47 -5.54
CA PRO A 19 -10.27 24.65 -6.45
C PRO A 19 -9.96 24.28 -7.90
N ASN A 20 -8.70 24.42 -8.34
CA ASN A 20 -8.31 24.17 -9.73
C ASN A 20 -8.49 22.69 -10.12
N THR A 21 -8.11 21.77 -9.24
CA THR A 21 -8.21 20.33 -9.47
C THR A 21 -9.40 19.69 -8.75
N ASN A 22 -10.14 20.45 -7.93
CA ASN A 22 -11.20 19.94 -7.04
C ASN A 22 -10.72 18.77 -6.16
N HIS A 23 -9.49 18.87 -5.65
CA HIS A 23 -8.90 17.90 -4.72
C HIS A 23 -8.76 18.51 -3.33
N PHE A 24 -8.93 17.66 -2.32
CA PHE A 24 -8.61 17.98 -0.94
C PHE A 24 -7.26 17.36 -0.60
N ALA A 25 -6.49 18.03 0.25
CA ALA A 25 -5.25 17.52 0.78
C ALA A 25 -5.31 17.63 2.31
N PHE A 26 -5.23 16.50 2.99
CA PHE A 26 -5.11 16.46 4.44
C PHE A 26 -3.65 16.39 4.82
N VAL A 27 -3.22 17.31 5.67
CA VAL A 27 -1.84 17.43 6.10
C VAL A 27 -1.77 17.17 7.59
N ILE A 28 -0.92 16.21 7.97
CA ILE A 28 -0.55 15.93 9.35
C ILE A 28 0.91 16.31 9.51
N LEU A 29 1.18 17.26 10.39
CA LEU A 29 2.52 17.57 10.87
C LEU A 29 2.65 17.03 12.29
N LEU A 30 3.57 16.11 12.48
CA LEU A 30 3.88 15.47 13.74
C LEU A 30 5.28 15.92 14.18
N ALA A 31 5.37 16.55 15.35
CA ALA A 31 6.65 16.81 16.01
C ALA A 31 6.78 15.90 17.23
N GLU A 32 7.65 14.89 17.14
CA GLU A 32 7.97 14.01 18.27
C GLU A 32 9.10 14.60 19.10
N PHE A 33 8.93 14.65 20.42
CA PHE A 33 9.91 15.12 21.38
C PHE A 33 10.57 13.92 22.05
N MET A 34 11.86 13.74 21.80
CA MET A 34 12.63 12.63 22.32
C MET A 34 13.05 12.90 23.78
N GLU A 35 13.18 11.86 24.59
CA GLU A 35 13.63 11.96 26.00
C GLU A 35 14.99 12.66 26.14
N THR A 36 15.83 12.55 25.11
CA THR A 36 17.16 13.14 25.02
C THR A 36 17.14 14.64 24.70
N GLY A 37 15.96 15.25 24.49
CA GLY A 37 15.79 16.67 24.23
C GLY A 37 15.78 17.07 22.75
N GLY A 38 15.80 16.11 21.82
CA GLY A 38 15.69 16.35 20.38
C GLY A 38 14.23 16.40 19.89
N ILE A 39 14.01 17.03 18.73
CA ILE A 39 12.71 17.05 18.04
C ILE A 39 12.85 16.30 16.71
N LEU A 40 11.97 15.33 16.47
CA LEU A 40 11.86 14.57 15.22
C LEU A 40 10.59 14.98 14.47
N PRO A 41 10.69 15.80 13.42
CA PRO A 41 9.54 16.19 12.62
C PRO A 41 9.19 15.14 11.58
N TYR A 42 7.91 14.83 11.46
CA TYR A 42 7.31 13.98 10.45
C TYR A 42 6.17 14.74 9.77
N PHE A 43 6.06 14.60 8.46
CA PHE A 43 4.95 15.16 7.68
C PHE A 43 4.29 14.06 6.86
N SER A 44 2.97 14.09 6.78
CA SER A 44 2.19 13.16 5.95
C SER A 44 1.11 13.94 5.24
N ILE A 45 1.12 13.84 3.91
CA ILE A 45 0.21 14.57 3.03
C ILE A 45 -0.62 13.54 2.27
N TYR A 46 -1.94 13.58 2.46
CA TYR A 46 -2.87 12.68 1.82
C TYR A 46 -3.78 13.46 0.87
N PRO A 47 -3.55 13.40 -0.45
CA PRO A 47 -4.48 13.93 -1.43
C PRO A 47 -5.68 12.97 -1.57
N PHE A 48 -6.90 13.49 -1.51
CA PHE A 48 -8.12 12.71 -1.68
C PHE A 48 -9.21 13.53 -2.38
N THR A 49 -10.11 12.82 -3.06
CA THR A 49 -11.25 13.42 -3.76
C THR A 49 -12.55 13.10 -3.03
N VAL A 50 -13.18 14.12 -2.47
CA VAL A 50 -14.50 14.02 -1.82
C VAL A 50 -15.61 13.84 -2.85
N HIS A 51 -15.47 14.53 -3.98
CA HIS A 51 -16.42 14.51 -5.09
C HIS A 51 -15.77 13.97 -6.35
N TYR A 52 -16.55 13.29 -7.19
CA TYR A 52 -16.11 13.03 -8.56
C TYR A 52 -15.87 14.37 -9.25
N PRO A 53 -14.80 14.49 -10.05
CA PRO A 53 -14.52 15.72 -10.78
C PRO A 53 -15.75 16.11 -11.63
N PRO A 54 -16.18 17.38 -11.62
CA PRO A 54 -17.27 17.82 -12.48
C PRO A 54 -16.88 17.65 -13.96
N GLY A 55 -17.85 17.27 -14.79
CA GLY A 55 -17.67 17.10 -16.24
C GLY A 55 -17.58 15.63 -16.69
N ALA A 56 -17.13 15.42 -17.93
CA ALA A 56 -17.14 14.11 -18.60
C ALA A 56 -16.22 13.07 -17.93
N LEU A 57 -15.12 13.50 -17.32
CA LEU A 57 -14.21 12.58 -16.61
C LEU A 57 -14.85 11.98 -15.36
N GLY A 58 -15.64 12.76 -14.62
CA GLY A 58 -16.35 12.27 -13.44
C GLY A 58 -17.41 11.22 -13.78
N SER A 59 -18.21 11.48 -14.81
CA SER A 59 -19.21 10.51 -15.28
C SER A 59 -18.56 9.25 -15.85
N TYR A 60 -17.45 9.36 -16.57
CA TYR A 60 -16.68 8.21 -17.05
C TYR A 60 -16.18 7.32 -15.89
N LEU A 61 -15.61 7.93 -14.84
CA LEU A 61 -15.16 7.21 -13.65
C LEU A 61 -16.31 6.48 -12.94
N GLN A 62 -17.48 7.11 -12.85
CA GLN A 62 -18.67 6.48 -12.29
C GLN A 62 -19.15 5.28 -13.11
N VAL A 63 -19.18 5.40 -14.44
CA VAL A 63 -19.53 4.28 -15.33
C VAL A 63 -18.53 3.14 -15.19
N CYS A 64 -17.22 3.44 -15.17
CA CYS A 64 -16.17 2.45 -14.96
C CYS A 64 -16.35 1.70 -13.62
N GLN A 65 -16.76 2.41 -12.58
CA GLN A 65 -17.02 1.83 -11.27
C GLN A 65 -18.26 0.92 -11.23
N ILE A 66 -19.33 1.31 -11.93
CA ILE A 66 -20.53 0.47 -12.08
C ILE A 66 -20.15 -0.81 -12.84
N VAL A 67 -19.42 -0.68 -13.95
CA VAL A 67 -18.93 -1.82 -14.74
C VAL A 67 -18.04 -2.73 -13.89
N GLY A 68 -17.10 -2.18 -13.13
CA GLY A 68 -16.24 -2.94 -12.21
C GLY A 68 -17.03 -3.69 -11.13
N THR A 69 -18.11 -3.09 -10.62
CA THR A 69 -19.01 -3.74 -9.65
C THR A 69 -19.75 -4.92 -10.30
N ILE A 70 -20.25 -4.75 -11.54
CA ILE A 70 -20.89 -5.84 -12.29
C ILE A 70 -19.90 -6.99 -12.53
N PHE A 71 -18.66 -6.70 -12.92
CA PHE A 71 -17.63 -7.72 -13.08
C PHE A 71 -17.34 -8.47 -11.78
N LEU A 72 -17.33 -7.78 -10.64
CA LEU A 72 -17.21 -8.44 -9.34
C LEU A 72 -18.37 -9.39 -9.04
N PHE A 73 -19.60 -8.98 -9.32
CA PHE A 73 -20.77 -9.84 -9.17
C PHE A 73 -20.69 -11.09 -10.06
N ILE A 74 -20.29 -10.94 -11.32
CA ILE A 74 -20.10 -12.08 -12.23
C ILE A 74 -19.00 -13.00 -11.70
N GLY A 75 -17.88 -12.46 -11.22
CA GLY A 75 -16.81 -13.23 -10.59
C GLY A 75 -17.27 -14.01 -9.36
N LEU A 76 -18.15 -13.40 -8.54
CA LEU A 76 -18.74 -14.06 -7.38
C LEU A 76 -19.58 -15.28 -7.77
N LEU A 77 -20.45 -15.12 -8.76
CA LEU A 77 -21.28 -16.23 -9.28
C LEU A 77 -20.40 -17.36 -9.84
N TYR A 78 -19.34 -17.01 -10.56
CA TYR A 78 -18.40 -17.98 -11.12
C TYR A 78 -17.69 -18.80 -10.04
N VAL A 79 -17.16 -18.15 -8.99
CA VAL A 79 -16.48 -18.83 -7.89
C VAL A 79 -17.44 -19.74 -7.12
N VAL A 80 -18.66 -19.26 -6.83
CA VAL A 80 -19.69 -20.06 -6.13
C VAL A 80 -20.08 -21.30 -6.94
N PHE A 81 -20.26 -21.15 -8.25
CA PHE A 81 -20.59 -22.27 -9.14
C PHE A 81 -19.49 -23.35 -9.14
N ILE A 82 -18.23 -22.95 -9.27
CA ILE A 82 -17.08 -23.88 -9.24
C ILE A 82 -16.95 -24.56 -7.89
N PHE A 83 -17.17 -23.82 -6.80
CA PHE A 83 -17.13 -24.37 -5.45
C PHE A 83 -18.18 -25.46 -5.25
N GLY A 84 -19.38 -25.26 -5.80
CA GLY A 84 -20.46 -26.25 -5.81
C GLY A 84 -20.08 -27.55 -6.52
N MET A 85 -19.29 -27.47 -7.61
CA MET A 85 -18.90 -28.64 -8.40
C MET A 85 -17.65 -29.36 -7.89
N LYS A 86 -16.60 -28.63 -7.46
CA LYS A 86 -15.26 -29.20 -7.20
C LYS A 86 -14.81 -29.17 -5.73
N LYS A 87 -15.63 -28.63 -4.81
CA LYS A 87 -15.47 -28.53 -3.34
C LYS A 87 -14.02 -28.49 -2.84
N SER A 88 -13.36 -29.65 -2.68
CA SER A 88 -12.03 -29.76 -2.06
C SER A 88 -10.85 -29.80 -3.04
N LEU A 89 -11.06 -30.17 -4.31
CA LEU A 89 -9.95 -30.26 -5.28
C LEU A 89 -9.56 -28.89 -5.85
N ALA A 90 -10.49 -27.93 -5.83
CA ALA A 90 -10.30 -26.59 -6.40
C ALA A 90 -9.22 -25.77 -5.68
N PHE A 91 -9.01 -25.98 -4.36
CA PHE A 91 -7.97 -25.26 -3.61
C PHE A 91 -6.53 -25.66 -3.96
N LYS A 92 -6.33 -26.80 -4.65
CA LYS A 92 -4.99 -27.19 -5.11
C LYS A 92 -4.55 -26.42 -6.35
N ASP A 93 -5.50 -25.82 -7.09
CA ASP A 93 -5.18 -25.04 -8.28
C ASP A 93 -4.75 -23.63 -7.88
N PHE A 94 -3.47 -23.29 -8.09
CA PHE A 94 -2.91 -21.96 -7.84
C PHE A 94 -3.73 -20.84 -8.51
N TRP A 95 -4.26 -21.09 -9.71
CA TRP A 95 -5.10 -20.14 -10.42
C TRP A 95 -6.45 -19.92 -9.73
N PHE A 96 -7.08 -20.97 -9.24
CA PHE A 96 -8.33 -20.83 -8.51
C PHE A 96 -8.11 -20.06 -7.20
N LEU A 97 -7.00 -20.33 -6.48
CA LEU A 97 -6.62 -19.56 -5.30
C LEU A 97 -6.46 -18.06 -5.62
N LEU A 98 -5.81 -17.71 -6.73
CA LEU A 98 -5.70 -16.32 -7.18
C LEU A 98 -7.07 -15.69 -7.50
N ASP A 99 -8.00 -16.44 -8.10
CA ASP A 99 -9.38 -15.94 -8.34
C ASP A 99 -10.12 -15.69 -7.02
N VAL A 100 -9.96 -16.56 -6.02
CA VAL A 100 -10.55 -16.39 -4.69
C VAL A 100 -9.97 -15.16 -3.98
N ILE A 101 -8.65 -14.97 -4.04
CA ILE A 101 -7.98 -13.79 -3.47
C ILE A 101 -8.49 -12.51 -4.14
N ALA A 102 -8.63 -12.51 -5.47
CA ALA A 102 -9.19 -11.37 -6.21
C ALA A 102 -10.63 -11.09 -5.79
N LEU A 103 -11.45 -12.12 -5.60
CA LEU A 103 -12.83 -11.97 -5.16
C LEU A 103 -12.92 -11.34 -3.75
N VAL A 104 -12.16 -11.88 -2.79
CA VAL A 104 -12.14 -11.37 -1.41
C VAL A 104 -11.67 -9.91 -1.39
N THR A 105 -10.61 -9.60 -2.14
CA THR A 105 -10.08 -8.23 -2.26
C THR A 105 -11.07 -7.27 -2.94
N GLY A 106 -11.85 -7.79 -3.89
CA GLY A 106 -12.92 -7.03 -4.55
C GLY A 106 -14.09 -6.71 -3.64
N ILE A 107 -14.53 -7.69 -2.84
CA ILE A 107 -15.58 -7.49 -1.83
C ILE A 107 -15.11 -6.49 -0.77
N SER A 108 -13.86 -6.60 -0.31
CA SER A 108 -13.29 -5.64 0.64
C SER A 108 -13.21 -4.23 0.04
N ALA A 109 -12.81 -4.10 -1.23
CA ALA A 109 -12.82 -2.81 -1.92
C ALA A 109 -14.22 -2.18 -1.98
N ALA A 110 -15.25 -2.96 -2.31
CA ALA A 110 -16.62 -2.49 -2.33
C ALA A 110 -17.11 -2.04 -0.94
N ALA A 111 -16.78 -2.80 0.11
CA ALA A 111 -17.11 -2.43 1.49
C ALA A 111 -16.42 -1.12 1.91
N MET A 112 -15.11 -0.98 1.64
CA MET A 112 -14.34 0.23 1.94
C MET A 112 -14.87 1.46 1.20
N MET A 113 -15.26 1.30 -0.07
CA MET A 113 -15.89 2.35 -0.85
C MET A 113 -17.21 2.82 -0.22
N PHE A 114 -18.04 1.89 0.24
CA PHE A 114 -19.31 2.24 0.89
C PHE A 114 -19.09 2.99 2.21
N LEU A 115 -18.12 2.55 3.02
CA LEU A 115 -17.73 3.23 4.26
C LEU A 115 -17.21 4.64 3.97
N ARG A 116 -16.31 4.78 3.00
CA ARG A 116 -15.82 6.08 2.51
C ARG A 116 -16.97 7.00 2.15
N LEU A 117 -17.92 6.56 1.33
CA LEU A 117 -19.09 7.37 0.93
C LEU A 117 -19.95 7.81 2.11
N LYS A 118 -20.19 6.92 3.09
CA LYS A 118 -20.96 7.25 4.30
C LYS A 118 -20.27 8.32 5.14
N PHE A 119 -18.97 8.15 5.43
CA PHE A 119 -18.22 9.10 6.23
C PHE A 119 -18.06 10.45 5.51
N THR A 120 -17.79 10.44 4.21
CA THR A 120 -17.69 11.66 3.41
C THR A 120 -18.98 12.48 3.43
N LYS A 121 -20.14 11.83 3.28
CA LYS A 121 -21.44 12.52 3.38
C LYS A 121 -21.68 13.14 4.75
N SER A 122 -21.34 12.42 5.82
CA SER A 122 -21.48 12.90 7.20
C SER A 122 -20.54 14.07 7.52
N VAL A 123 -19.31 14.03 7.01
CA VAL A 123 -18.34 15.12 7.16
C VAL A 123 -18.82 16.36 6.39
N LEU A 124 -19.28 16.18 5.15
CA LEU A 124 -19.72 17.28 4.32
C LEU A 124 -20.98 17.97 4.88
N SER A 125 -21.89 17.22 5.49
CA SER A 125 -23.06 17.81 6.16
C SER A 125 -22.65 18.67 7.35
N LYS A 126 -21.67 18.23 8.15
CA LYS A 126 -21.14 19.00 9.29
C LYS A 126 -20.46 20.30 8.85
N ILE A 127 -19.67 20.26 7.78
CA ILE A 127 -19.02 21.46 7.20
C ILE A 127 -20.06 22.45 6.66
N LYS A 128 -21.18 21.95 6.13
CA LYS A 128 -22.25 22.80 5.62
C LYS A 128 -23.01 23.53 6.73
N GLU A 129 -23.17 22.89 7.88
CA GLU A 129 -23.88 23.43 9.05
C GLU A 129 -23.02 24.44 9.81
N ASP A 130 -21.74 24.12 10.05
CA ASP A 130 -20.77 25.04 10.63
C ASP A 130 -19.46 25.05 9.82
N ARG A 131 -19.21 26.17 9.14
CA ARG A 131 -17.98 26.36 8.33
C ARG A 131 -16.76 26.70 9.17
N ALA A 132 -16.93 27.14 10.42
CA ALA A 132 -15.84 27.55 11.29
C ALA A 132 -15.24 26.37 12.07
N GLN A 133 -15.98 25.27 12.22
CA GLN A 133 -15.53 24.10 12.94
C GLN A 133 -14.61 23.21 12.09
N PHE A 134 -13.42 22.90 12.60
CA PHE A 134 -12.55 21.89 12.01
C PHE A 134 -13.18 20.49 12.14
N VAL A 135 -13.39 19.83 11.00
CA VAL A 135 -13.91 18.45 10.95
C VAL A 135 -12.76 17.51 10.63
N ASN A 136 -12.49 16.58 11.54
CA ASN A 136 -11.45 15.57 11.34
C ASN A 136 -11.81 14.64 10.17
N MET A 137 -11.01 14.69 9.09
CA MET A 137 -11.18 13.86 7.88
C MET A 137 -10.27 12.63 7.85
N TYR A 138 -9.50 12.38 8.91
CA TYR A 138 -8.55 11.28 8.99
C TYR A 138 -9.20 9.93 8.67
N HIS A 139 -10.38 9.65 9.25
CA HIS A 139 -11.09 8.41 8.99
C HIS A 139 -11.44 8.21 7.51
N VAL A 140 -11.83 9.27 6.79
CA VAL A 140 -12.14 9.19 5.35
C VAL A 140 -10.90 8.78 4.56
N ILE A 141 -9.74 9.31 4.93
CA ILE A 141 -8.46 9.05 4.27
C ILE A 141 -7.98 7.62 4.51
N VAL A 142 -8.13 7.10 5.73
CA VAL A 142 -7.78 5.71 6.03
C VAL A 142 -8.58 4.74 5.15
N TRP A 143 -9.89 4.97 4.99
CA TRP A 143 -10.73 4.14 4.12
C TRP A 143 -10.40 4.33 2.63
N ASP A 144 -10.05 5.54 2.19
CA ASP A 144 -9.64 5.84 0.82
C ASP A 144 -8.29 5.19 0.46
N SER A 145 -7.32 5.24 1.37
CA SER A 145 -6.02 4.58 1.23
C SER A 145 -6.18 3.06 1.18
N ALA A 146 -7.00 2.48 2.05
CA ALA A 146 -7.29 1.05 2.04
C ALA A 146 -7.99 0.62 0.74
N TYR A 147 -8.95 1.41 0.24
CA TYR A 147 -9.60 1.16 -1.05
C TYR A 147 -8.58 1.19 -2.20
N THR A 148 -7.69 2.18 -2.22
CA THR A 148 -6.63 2.30 -3.24
C THR A 148 -5.67 1.12 -3.21
N LEU A 149 -5.30 0.65 -2.01
CA LEU A 149 -4.49 -0.55 -1.84
C LEU A 149 -5.19 -1.81 -2.41
N CYS A 150 -6.49 -1.99 -2.11
CA CYS A 150 -7.25 -3.11 -2.67
C CYS A 150 -7.31 -3.06 -4.20
N LEU A 151 -7.51 -1.87 -4.80
CA LEU A 151 -7.46 -1.70 -6.24
C LEU A 151 -6.08 -2.05 -6.82
N ALA A 152 -4.99 -1.63 -6.17
CA ALA A 152 -3.64 -1.96 -6.62
C ALA A 152 -3.39 -3.48 -6.62
N ILE A 153 -3.86 -4.19 -5.60
CA ILE A 153 -3.79 -5.66 -5.52
C ILE A 153 -4.60 -6.31 -6.64
N LEU A 154 -5.83 -5.83 -6.91
CA LEU A 154 -6.66 -6.33 -8.01
C LEU A 154 -5.98 -6.16 -9.38
N VAL A 155 -5.39 -4.99 -9.63
CA VAL A 155 -4.64 -4.72 -10.87
C VAL A 155 -3.42 -5.62 -10.97
N ALA A 156 -2.70 -5.85 -9.87
CA ALA A 156 -1.57 -6.78 -9.84
C ALA A 156 -2.00 -8.21 -10.19
N ILE A 157 -3.11 -8.70 -9.63
CA ILE A 157 -3.67 -10.02 -9.98
C ILE A 157 -4.10 -10.06 -11.46
N GLY A 158 -4.70 -8.97 -11.96
CA GLY A 158 -5.00 -8.79 -13.39
C GLY A 158 -3.75 -8.89 -14.26
N CYS A 159 -2.64 -8.29 -13.85
CA CYS A 159 -1.36 -8.41 -14.54
C CYS A 159 -0.86 -9.86 -14.57
N PHE A 160 -0.94 -10.59 -13.44
CA PHE A 160 -0.62 -12.02 -13.40
C PHE A 160 -1.51 -12.86 -14.33
N ARG A 161 -2.79 -12.50 -14.49
CA ARG A 161 -3.71 -13.15 -15.46
C ARG A 161 -3.28 -12.91 -16.90
N LEU A 162 -2.83 -11.70 -17.22
CA LEU A 162 -2.29 -11.39 -18.55
C LEU A 162 -1.01 -12.19 -18.83
N LEU A 163 -0.15 -12.38 -17.82
CA LEU A 163 1.02 -13.26 -17.95
C LEU A 163 0.63 -14.72 -18.25
N LYS A 164 -0.45 -15.22 -17.64
CA LYS A 164 -1.00 -16.54 -17.97
C LYS A 164 -1.46 -16.59 -19.43
N LEU A 165 -2.20 -15.59 -19.89
CA LEU A 165 -2.68 -15.56 -21.27
C LEU A 165 -1.50 -15.51 -22.26
N ALA A 166 -0.45 -14.76 -21.94
CA ALA A 166 0.77 -14.70 -22.72
C ALA A 166 1.52 -16.06 -22.79
N SER A 167 1.38 -16.90 -21.76
CA SER A 167 1.96 -18.25 -21.73
C SER A 167 1.34 -19.22 -22.74
N TYR A 168 0.19 -18.88 -23.34
CA TYR A 168 -0.48 -19.75 -24.31
C TYR A 168 0.27 -19.86 -25.65
N SER A 169 1.20 -18.94 -25.95
CA SER A 169 2.05 -19.07 -27.14
C SER A 169 3.17 -20.10 -26.93
N GLU A 170 3.50 -20.88 -27.97
CA GLU A 170 4.52 -21.93 -27.88
C GLU A 170 5.90 -21.41 -27.42
N LYS A 171 6.26 -20.19 -27.83
CA LYS A 171 7.55 -19.57 -27.46
C LYS A 171 7.58 -19.21 -25.97
N THR A 172 6.51 -18.60 -25.45
CA THR A 172 6.44 -18.18 -24.04
C THR A 172 6.29 -19.38 -23.11
N MET A 173 5.56 -20.43 -23.51
CA MET A 173 5.41 -21.66 -22.72
C MET A 173 6.76 -22.33 -22.42
N LYS A 174 7.66 -22.39 -23.41
CA LYS A 174 9.02 -22.95 -23.22
C LYS A 174 9.80 -22.18 -22.15
N VAL A 175 9.71 -20.85 -22.14
CA VAL A 175 10.34 -20.00 -21.12
C VAL A 175 9.77 -20.28 -19.74
N PHE A 176 8.45 -20.38 -19.59
CA PHE A 176 7.81 -20.69 -18.30
C PHE A 176 8.19 -22.07 -17.76
N VAL A 177 8.31 -23.09 -18.63
CA VAL A 177 8.73 -24.43 -18.22
C VAL A 177 10.19 -24.46 -17.76
N ILE A 178 11.08 -23.77 -18.49
CA ILE A 178 12.49 -23.65 -18.08
C ILE A 178 12.59 -22.90 -16.75
N LEU A 179 11.83 -21.81 -16.60
CA LEU A 179 11.78 -21.03 -15.37
C LEU A 179 11.24 -21.84 -14.19
N SER A 180 10.18 -22.64 -14.37
CA SER A 180 9.64 -23.46 -13.28
C SER A 180 10.61 -24.55 -12.83
N LYS A 181 11.34 -25.16 -13.78
CA LYS A 181 12.41 -26.12 -13.47
C LYS A 181 13.59 -25.45 -12.76
N ALA A 182 13.98 -24.25 -13.17
CA ALA A 182 15.03 -23.49 -12.50
C ALA A 182 14.62 -23.09 -11.08
N MET A 183 13.38 -22.62 -10.90
CA MET A 183 12.81 -22.22 -9.60
C MET A 183 12.82 -23.36 -8.57
N ALA A 184 12.73 -24.62 -8.99
CA ALA A 184 12.84 -25.76 -8.08
C ALA A 184 14.25 -25.91 -7.46
N LEU A 185 15.29 -25.38 -8.10
CA LEU A 185 16.69 -25.43 -7.62
C LEU A 185 17.11 -24.17 -6.82
N LEU A 186 16.41 -23.05 -7.01
CA LEU A 186 16.67 -21.79 -6.31
C LEU A 186 16.53 -21.80 -4.77
N PRO A 187 15.64 -22.58 -4.11
CA PRO A 187 15.40 -22.38 -2.68
C PRO A 187 16.65 -22.66 -1.84
N ASN A 188 17.43 -23.69 -2.19
CA ASN A 188 18.65 -24.04 -1.46
C ASN A 188 19.69 -22.91 -1.52
N PHE A 189 19.87 -22.31 -2.70
CA PHE A 189 20.76 -21.16 -2.87
C PHE A 189 20.23 -19.92 -2.16
N SER A 190 18.91 -19.70 -2.22
CA SER A 190 18.26 -18.54 -1.59
C SER A 190 18.42 -18.56 -0.06
N ILE A 191 18.34 -19.73 0.58
CA ILE A 191 18.54 -19.86 2.03
C ILE A 191 19.96 -19.42 2.41
N PHE A 192 20.98 -19.89 1.69
CA PHE A 192 22.36 -19.48 1.92
C PHE A 192 22.57 -17.97 1.75
N LEU A 193 22.06 -17.40 0.66
CA LEU A 193 22.16 -15.97 0.38
C LEU A 193 21.47 -15.12 1.45
N LEU A 194 20.30 -15.56 1.93
CA LEU A 194 19.54 -14.88 2.98
C LEU A 194 20.29 -14.90 4.31
N LEU A 195 20.95 -16.02 4.65
CA LEU A 195 21.78 -16.14 5.86
C LEU A 195 22.97 -15.18 5.83
N VAL A 196 23.65 -15.07 4.69
CA VAL A 196 24.76 -14.13 4.49
C VAL A 196 24.24 -12.69 4.61
N LEU A 197 23.13 -12.36 3.93
CA LEU A 197 22.53 -11.02 3.99
C LEU A 197 22.15 -10.64 5.42
N LEU A 198 21.50 -11.53 6.16
CA LEU A 198 21.14 -11.32 7.56
C LEU A 198 22.38 -11.08 8.43
N SER A 199 23.46 -11.81 8.20
CA SER A 199 24.72 -11.62 8.94
C SER A 199 25.25 -10.19 8.78
N PHE A 200 25.21 -9.65 7.55
CA PHE A 200 25.58 -8.26 7.28
C PHE A 200 24.60 -7.24 7.86
N VAL A 201 23.30 -7.54 7.86
CA VAL A 201 22.28 -6.69 8.51
C VAL A 201 22.52 -6.61 10.02
N PHE A 202 22.77 -7.74 10.69
CA PHE A 202 23.08 -7.75 12.12
C PHE A 202 24.38 -7.02 12.42
N PHE A 203 25.43 -7.26 11.64
CA PHE A 203 26.70 -6.56 11.80
C PHE A 203 26.54 -5.04 11.64
N GLY A 204 25.82 -4.59 10.61
CA GLY A 204 25.56 -3.17 10.35
C GLY A 204 24.74 -2.52 11.46
N TRP A 205 23.72 -3.22 11.97
CA TRP A 205 22.88 -2.72 13.05
C TRP A 205 23.67 -2.55 14.36
N ILE A 206 24.49 -3.53 14.73
CA ILE A 206 25.28 -3.48 15.97
C ILE A 206 26.36 -2.40 15.89
N THR A 207 27.04 -2.29 14.75
CA THR A 207 28.21 -1.39 14.60
C THR A 207 27.79 0.06 14.38
N PHE A 208 26.77 0.30 13.56
CA PHE A 208 26.38 1.64 13.11
C PHE A 208 25.03 2.12 13.66
N GLY A 209 24.33 1.31 14.46
CA GLY A 209 22.99 1.64 14.95
C GLY A 209 22.93 2.85 15.88
N THR A 210 24.03 3.19 16.57
CA THR A 210 24.10 4.37 17.44
C THR A 210 24.59 5.63 16.73
N THR A 211 25.31 5.48 15.61
CA THR A 211 25.99 6.58 14.93
C THR A 211 25.25 7.07 13.69
N SER A 212 24.45 6.21 13.05
CA SER A 212 23.77 6.51 11.79
C SER A 212 22.27 6.26 11.86
N THR A 213 21.48 7.21 11.36
CA THR A 213 20.02 7.11 11.26
C THR A 213 19.58 6.01 10.29
N TYR A 214 20.39 5.68 9.28
CA TYR A 214 20.14 4.60 8.32
C TYR A 214 20.16 3.21 8.96
N PHE A 215 20.95 3.04 10.04
CA PHE A 215 21.15 1.77 10.72
C PHE A 215 20.39 1.67 12.06
N LYS A 216 19.45 2.59 12.34
CA LYS A 216 18.74 2.68 13.62
C LYS A 216 17.93 1.42 13.95
N ASN A 217 17.18 0.92 12.97
CA ASN A 217 16.27 -0.22 13.13
C ASN A 217 16.69 -1.37 12.19
N PHE A 218 16.30 -2.60 12.54
CA PHE A 218 16.52 -3.78 11.70
C PHE A 218 15.96 -3.61 10.28
N LEU A 219 14.74 -3.06 10.15
CA LEU A 219 14.10 -2.85 8.85
C LEU A 219 14.84 -1.80 8.02
N SER A 220 15.16 -0.65 8.62
CA SER A 220 15.92 0.42 7.95
C SER A 220 17.33 -0.03 7.55
N THR A 221 17.97 -0.86 8.37
CA THR A 221 19.27 -1.47 8.04
C THR A 221 19.14 -2.43 6.86
N THR A 222 18.09 -3.24 6.84
CA THR A 222 17.79 -4.15 5.73
C THR A 222 17.58 -3.38 4.42
N GLU A 223 16.77 -2.32 4.45
CA GLU A 223 16.55 -1.42 3.30
C GLU A 223 17.85 -0.76 2.83
N THR A 224 18.68 -0.31 3.76
CA THR A 224 19.99 0.30 3.47
C THR A 224 20.94 -0.70 2.82
N MET A 225 20.96 -1.96 3.28
CA MET A 225 21.77 -3.01 2.68
C MET A 225 21.28 -3.40 1.28
N PHE A 226 19.97 -3.53 1.08
CA PHE A 226 19.40 -3.78 -0.26
C PHE A 226 19.65 -2.63 -1.23
N THR A 227 19.50 -1.38 -0.79
CA THR A 227 19.81 -0.20 -1.62
C THR A 227 21.31 -0.08 -1.92
N GLY A 228 22.18 -0.55 -1.01
CA GLY A 228 23.60 -0.74 -1.24
C GLY A 228 23.90 -1.76 -2.35
N ILE A 229 23.24 -2.92 -2.35
CA ILE A 229 23.35 -3.92 -3.44
C ILE A 229 22.90 -3.32 -4.79
N LEU A 230 21.87 -2.48 -4.78
CA LEU A 230 21.39 -1.75 -5.96
C LEU A 230 22.30 -0.60 -6.41
N GLY A 231 23.38 -0.30 -5.68
CA GLY A 231 24.35 0.76 -6.00
C GLY A 231 23.87 2.19 -5.71
N LYS A 232 22.78 2.35 -4.95
CA LYS A 232 22.20 3.67 -4.59
C LYS A 232 22.56 4.12 -3.17
N SER A 233 23.67 3.65 -2.62
CA SER A 233 24.08 3.98 -1.26
C SER A 233 24.75 5.36 -1.18
N SER A 234 24.09 6.32 -0.53
CA SER A 234 24.72 7.56 -0.10
C SER A 234 25.55 7.30 1.17
N PHE A 235 26.70 6.64 1.04
CA PHE A 235 27.61 6.37 2.16
C PHE A 235 28.40 7.61 2.64
N LYS A 236 28.03 8.82 2.21
CA LYS A 236 28.72 10.06 2.57
C LYS A 236 28.81 10.30 4.08
N ASP A 237 27.82 9.82 4.85
CA ASP A 237 27.82 9.97 6.30
C ASP A 237 28.66 8.90 7.02
N LEU A 238 28.97 7.77 6.35
CA LEU A 238 29.71 6.66 6.94
C LEU A 238 31.23 6.93 6.94
N PHE A 239 31.74 7.67 5.94
CA PHE A 239 33.15 8.04 5.82
C PHE A 239 33.56 9.29 6.64
N ARG A 240 32.61 10.00 7.27
CA ARG A 240 32.95 11.16 8.12
C ARG A 240 33.52 10.77 9.49
N PHE A 241 33.53 9.49 9.84
CA PHE A 241 33.93 8.97 11.14
C PHE A 241 35.09 7.95 11.10
N CYS A 242 35.72 7.76 9.92
CA CYS A 242 37.05 7.15 9.78
C CYS A 242 38.06 8.26 9.51
#